data_AF-S7W8I8-F1
#
_entry.id   AF-S7W8I8-F1
#
_cell.length_a   1.000
_cell.length_b   1.000
_cell.length_c   1.000
_cell.angle_alpha   90.00
_cell.angle_beta   90.00
_cell.angle_gamma   90.00
#
_symmetry.space_group_name_H-M   'P 1'
#
loop_
_entity.id
_entity.type
_entity.pdbx_description
1 polymer ?
#
loop_
_entity_poly.entity_id
_entity_poly.type
_entity_poly.pdbx_seq_one_letter_code
_entity_poly.pdbx_strand_id
1 'polypeptide(L)'
;MEPKHLDNLTFTSDSEEEIHPNIDKRSYLRWKRMQRNMEKEQMRNKVKELECLEQTEEIKSEIKKLRETIEPIRDYIETEGNKNVSDISNKENNNVNNKVVYENTDINKENKSSNTTETIITQKNDEEVDYAKIIIYFVENNNIKTMIDFLDNNDIDIHTLYDNILYNLSENIKSGYTEASKALARIAYYLKYGIGQGRGFLKKLELSMRNKKYKESIEKDIDIYYNEVVDVIINKKYE
;
A
#
# COMPACT_ATOMS: atom_id res chain seq x y z
N MET A 1 -32.49 24.14 -19.82
CA MET A 1 -31.45 24.18 -18.77
C MET A 1 -30.18 23.64 -19.40
N GLU A 2 -29.29 24.52 -19.83
CA GLU A 2 -28.01 24.14 -20.41
C GLU A 2 -27.03 23.75 -19.29
N PRO A 3 -26.25 22.68 -19.45
CA PRO A 3 -25.22 22.32 -18.49
C PRO A 3 -24.06 23.30 -18.63
N LYS A 4 -23.94 24.22 -17.66
CA LYS A 4 -22.73 25.01 -17.45
C LYS A 4 -21.66 24.15 -16.76
N HIS A 5 -20.41 24.41 -17.12
CA HIS A 5 -19.16 24.02 -16.44
C HIS A 5 -18.45 22.74 -16.91
N LEU A 6 -17.90 22.80 -18.12
CA LEU A 6 -16.68 22.04 -18.48
C LEU A 6 -15.43 22.95 -18.66
N ASP A 7 -15.59 24.27 -18.53
CA ASP A 7 -14.54 25.25 -18.86
C ASP A 7 -13.41 25.36 -17.80
N ASN A 8 -13.46 24.59 -16.71
CA ASN A 8 -12.46 24.64 -15.64
C ASN A 8 -11.57 23.38 -15.56
N LEU A 9 -11.67 22.42 -16.49
CA LEU A 9 -10.69 21.33 -16.57
C LEU A 9 -9.42 21.83 -17.27
N THR A 10 -8.56 22.50 -16.51
CA THR A 10 -7.21 22.83 -16.96
C THR A 10 -6.35 21.57 -16.92
N PHE A 11 -6.28 20.86 -18.05
CA PHE A 11 -5.22 19.87 -18.31
C PHE A 11 -3.91 20.61 -18.56
N THR A 12 -3.32 21.21 -17.52
CA THR A 12 -1.98 21.80 -17.63
C THR A 12 -0.96 20.66 -17.69
N SER A 13 -0.57 20.32 -18.92
CA SER A 13 0.64 19.56 -19.19
C SER A 13 1.83 20.34 -18.61
N ASP A 14 2.68 19.67 -17.81
CA ASP A 14 3.84 20.24 -17.10
C ASP A 14 4.88 20.93 -18.02
N SER A 15 4.66 20.93 -19.32
CA SER A 15 5.61 21.39 -20.33
C SER A 15 5.57 22.90 -20.63
N GLU A 16 4.55 23.64 -20.19
CA GLU A 16 4.33 25.04 -20.66
C GLU A 16 4.23 26.11 -19.56
N GLU A 17 4.43 25.79 -18.27
CA GLU A 17 4.40 26.83 -17.22
C GLU A 17 5.64 27.74 -17.31
N GLU A 18 5.41 29.06 -17.50
CA GLU A 18 6.45 30.08 -17.47
C GLU A 18 7.07 30.17 -16.06
N ILE A 19 8.32 29.73 -15.93
CA ILE A 19 9.08 29.78 -14.68
C ILE A 19 9.90 31.07 -14.67
N HIS A 20 9.77 31.85 -13.60
CA HIS A 20 10.51 33.10 -13.43
C HIS A 20 12.04 32.85 -13.38
N PRO A 21 12.88 33.69 -13.99
CA PRO A 21 14.33 33.45 -14.14
C PRO A 21 15.12 33.29 -12.82
N ASN A 22 14.60 33.83 -11.71
CA ASN A 22 15.22 33.69 -10.38
C ASN A 22 14.75 32.46 -9.59
N ILE A 23 13.88 31.63 -10.14
CA ILE A 23 13.38 30.42 -9.48
C ILE A 23 14.04 29.20 -10.14
N ASP A 24 14.67 28.36 -9.32
CA ASP A 24 15.22 27.09 -9.80
C ASP A 24 14.09 26.20 -10.32
N LYS A 25 14.12 25.91 -11.62
CA LYS A 25 13.11 25.12 -12.32
C LYS A 25 12.90 23.76 -11.68
N ARG A 26 13.96 23.12 -11.19
CA ARG A 26 13.88 21.78 -10.60
C ARG A 26 13.14 21.79 -9.25
N SER A 27 13.48 22.76 -8.40
CA SER A 27 12.84 22.97 -7.09
C SER A 27 11.38 23.38 -7.25
N TYR A 28 11.08 24.25 -8.21
CA TYR A 28 9.72 24.67 -8.53
C TYR A 28 8.84 23.51 -8.99
N LEU A 29 9.31 22.70 -9.96
CA LEU A 29 8.56 21.54 -10.44
C LEU A 29 8.35 20.50 -9.35
N ARG A 30 9.35 20.29 -8.47
CA ARG A 30 9.21 19.41 -7.31
C ARG A 30 8.14 19.90 -6.35
N TRP A 31 8.13 21.20 -6.03
CA TRP A 31 7.10 21.81 -5.19
C TRP A 31 5.72 21.75 -5.82
N LYS A 32 5.58 22.05 -7.12
CA LYS A 32 4.32 21.94 -7.88
C LYS A 32 3.76 20.53 -7.89
N ARG A 33 4.63 19.52 -8.03
CA ARG A 33 4.26 18.10 -7.92
C ARG A 33 3.78 17.76 -6.51
N MET A 34 4.50 18.22 -5.49
CA MET A 34 4.11 18.05 -4.09
C MET A 34 2.74 18.67 -3.81
N GLN A 35 2.47 19.89 -4.30
CA GLN A 35 1.17 20.56 -4.17
C GLN A 35 0.04 19.76 -4.81
N ARG A 36 0.21 19.28 -6.06
CA ARG A 36 -0.81 18.44 -6.72
C ARG A 36 -1.06 17.13 -5.99
N ASN A 37 -0.01 16.52 -5.42
CA ASN A 37 -0.16 15.30 -4.64
C ASN A 37 -0.92 15.56 -3.34
N MET A 38 -0.61 16.65 -2.65
CA MET A 38 -1.32 17.09 -1.44
C MET A 38 -2.81 17.35 -1.74
N GLU A 39 -3.14 18.02 -2.85
CA GLU A 39 -4.53 18.24 -3.29
C GLU A 39 -5.24 16.92 -3.62
N LYS A 40 -4.58 15.99 -4.32
CA LYS A 40 -5.13 14.65 -4.60
C LYS A 40 -5.41 13.87 -3.32
N GLU A 41 -4.52 13.94 -2.33
CA GLU A 41 -4.68 13.28 -1.05
C GLU A 41 -5.83 13.89 -0.24
N GLN A 42 -5.95 15.22 -0.21
CA GLN A 42 -7.11 15.90 0.38
C GLN A 42 -8.43 15.46 -0.26
N MET A 43 -8.47 15.34 -1.60
CA MET A 43 -9.65 14.84 -2.30
C MET A 43 -9.96 13.38 -1.98
N ARG A 44 -8.95 12.51 -1.90
CA ARG A 44 -9.13 11.11 -1.48
C ARG A 44 -9.68 10.99 -0.06
N ASN A 45 -9.17 11.79 0.86
CA ASN A 45 -9.65 11.80 2.25
C ASN A 45 -11.09 12.30 2.32
N LYS A 46 -11.45 13.32 1.54
CA LYS A 46 -12.83 13.79 1.44
C LYS A 46 -13.79 12.75 0.86
N VAL A 47 -13.34 11.97 -0.14
CA VAL A 47 -14.11 10.83 -0.67
C VAL A 47 -14.33 9.78 0.42
N LYS A 48 -13.28 9.38 1.15
CA LYS A 48 -13.40 8.43 2.26
C LYS A 48 -14.33 8.93 3.37
N GLU A 49 -14.27 10.22 3.69
CA GLU A 49 -15.15 10.85 4.67
C GLU A 49 -16.61 10.80 4.21
N LEU A 50 -16.89 11.11 2.93
CA LEU A 50 -18.21 11.01 2.33
C LEU A 50 -18.71 9.55 2.22
N GLU A 51 -17.81 8.59 2.01
CA GLU A 51 -18.13 7.16 2.03
C GLU A 51 -18.43 6.63 3.44
N CYS A 52 -17.85 7.25 4.47
CA CYS A 52 -18.03 6.90 5.88
C CYS A 52 -19.31 7.52 6.48
N LEU A 53 -19.77 8.66 5.95
CA LEU A 53 -21.08 9.22 6.28
C LEU A 53 -22.18 8.31 5.72
N GLU A 54 -22.82 7.58 6.62
CA GLU A 54 -23.91 6.61 6.41
C GLU A 54 -24.67 6.77 5.09
N GLN A 55 -24.53 5.77 4.21
CA GLN A 55 -25.47 5.56 3.13
C GLN A 55 -26.87 5.40 3.74
N THR A 56 -27.75 6.37 3.51
CA THR A 56 -29.16 6.25 3.85
C THR A 56 -29.71 4.96 3.25
N GLU A 57 -30.70 4.35 3.89
CA GLU A 57 -31.33 3.13 3.37
C GLU A 57 -31.81 3.28 1.91
N GLU A 58 -32.11 4.51 1.48
CA GLU A 58 -32.35 4.87 0.07
C GLU A 58 -31.15 4.58 -0.84
N ILE A 59 -29.94 5.03 -0.49
CA ILE A 59 -28.72 4.81 -1.28
C ILE A 59 -28.35 3.32 -1.33
N LYS A 60 -28.49 2.60 -0.21
CA LYS A 60 -28.27 1.14 -0.21
C LYS A 60 -29.25 0.41 -1.13
N SER A 61 -30.52 0.86 -1.14
CA SER A 61 -31.55 0.28 -2.02
C SER A 61 -31.27 0.58 -3.50
N GLU A 62 -30.69 1.75 -3.80
CA GLU A 62 -30.35 2.15 -5.17
C GLU A 62 -29.11 1.42 -5.68
N ILE A 63 -28.07 1.25 -4.84
CA ILE A 63 -26.91 0.39 -5.16
C ILE A 63 -27.35 -1.05 -5.43
N LYS A 64 -28.32 -1.57 -4.66
CA LYS A 64 -28.88 -2.92 -4.87
C LYS A 64 -29.57 -3.03 -6.23
N LYS A 65 -30.43 -2.08 -6.59
CA LYS A 65 -31.11 -2.04 -7.91
C LYS A 65 -30.11 -1.95 -9.07
N LEU A 66 -29.05 -1.15 -8.92
CA LEU A 66 -28.00 -1.03 -9.93
C LEU A 66 -27.22 -2.34 -10.09
N ARG A 67 -26.91 -3.04 -8.99
CA ARG A 67 -26.26 -4.36 -9.05
C ARG A 67 -27.13 -5.41 -9.75
N GLU A 68 -28.42 -5.47 -9.43
CA GLU A 68 -29.38 -6.38 -10.09
C GLU A 68 -29.51 -6.09 -11.60
N THR A 69 -29.27 -4.84 -12.02
CA THR A 69 -29.28 -4.47 -13.45
C THR A 69 -27.97 -4.86 -14.16
N ILE A 70 -26.83 -4.82 -13.46
CA ILE A 70 -25.51 -5.08 -14.04
C ILE A 70 -25.19 -6.59 -14.13
N GLU A 71 -25.63 -7.41 -13.18
CA GLU A 71 -25.36 -8.87 -13.21
C GLU A 71 -25.76 -9.58 -14.51
N PRO A 72 -26.96 -9.39 -15.08
CA PRO A 72 -27.32 -10.05 -16.34
C PRO A 72 -26.48 -9.56 -17.53
N ILE A 73 -25.97 -8.32 -17.50
CA ILE A 73 -25.05 -7.80 -18.52
C ILE A 73 -23.67 -8.47 -18.39
N ARG A 74 -23.22 -8.70 -17.16
CA ARG A 74 -21.97 -9.42 -16.88
C ARG A 74 -22.03 -10.87 -17.37
N ASP A 75 -23.10 -11.58 -17.07
CA ASP A 75 -23.29 -12.97 -17.52
C ASP A 75 -23.40 -13.06 -19.05
N TYR A 76 -23.97 -12.04 -19.71
CA TYR A 76 -23.98 -11.93 -21.17
C TYR A 76 -22.57 -11.73 -21.75
N ILE A 77 -21.74 -10.88 -21.14
CA ILE A 77 -20.35 -10.66 -21.56
C ILE A 77 -19.50 -11.94 -21.35
N GLU A 78 -19.71 -12.67 -20.25
CA GLU A 78 -18.97 -13.90 -19.96
C GLU A 78 -19.39 -15.08 -20.87
N THR A 79 -20.65 -15.09 -21.34
CA THR A 79 -21.16 -16.12 -22.28
C THR A 79 -20.88 -15.81 -23.76
N GLU A 80 -20.84 -14.53 -24.17
CA GLU A 80 -20.53 -14.12 -25.54
C GLU A 80 -19.03 -13.86 -25.77
N GLY A 81 -18.27 -13.49 -24.74
CA GLY A 81 -16.81 -13.27 -24.82
C GLY A 81 -16.01 -14.53 -25.16
N ASN A 82 -16.56 -15.72 -24.88
CA ASN A 82 -15.95 -17.01 -25.21
C ASN A 82 -16.20 -17.49 -26.65
N LYS A 83 -17.08 -16.85 -27.43
CA LYS A 83 -17.27 -17.19 -28.86
C LYS A 83 -16.26 -16.49 -29.78
N ASN A 84 -15.59 -15.43 -29.33
CA ASN A 84 -14.66 -14.66 -30.16
C ASN A 84 -13.16 -15.00 -29.94
N VAL A 85 -12.83 -15.96 -29.05
CA VAL A 85 -11.45 -16.43 -28.82
C VAL A 85 -11.15 -17.77 -29.52
N SER A 86 -12.18 -18.52 -29.97
CA SER A 86 -12.01 -19.74 -30.75
C SER A 86 -11.63 -19.50 -32.23
N ASP A 87 -11.74 -18.27 -32.73
CA ASP A 87 -11.44 -17.93 -34.12
C ASP A 87 -10.03 -17.32 -34.33
N ILE A 88 -9.26 -17.06 -33.27
CA ILE A 88 -7.90 -16.49 -33.35
C ILE A 88 -6.80 -17.52 -33.04
N SER A 89 -7.12 -18.70 -32.51
CA SER A 89 -6.14 -19.74 -32.13
C SER A 89 -5.90 -20.85 -33.17
N ASN A 90 -6.48 -20.76 -34.38
CA ASN A 90 -6.34 -21.76 -35.45
C ASN A 90 -5.47 -21.29 -36.65
N LYS A 91 -4.47 -20.44 -36.42
CA LYS A 91 -3.37 -20.20 -37.37
C LYS A 91 -2.08 -19.90 -36.62
N GLU A 92 -1.45 -20.93 -36.07
CA GLU A 92 0.02 -21.04 -35.92
C GLU A 92 0.34 -22.34 -35.18
N ASN A 93 0.22 -23.46 -35.89
CA ASN A 93 0.92 -24.68 -35.55
C ASN A 93 1.38 -25.31 -36.85
N ASN A 94 2.63 -25.08 -37.21
CA ASN A 94 3.40 -26.06 -37.96
C ASN A 94 4.89 -25.90 -37.66
N ASN A 95 5.46 -27.04 -37.28
CA ASN A 95 6.87 -27.41 -37.38
C ASN A 95 7.80 -26.95 -36.23
N VAL A 96 8.15 -27.88 -35.34
CA VAL A 96 9.29 -28.79 -35.54
C VAL A 96 9.31 -29.83 -34.41
N ASN A 97 9.41 -31.09 -34.83
CA ASN A 97 9.68 -32.26 -33.99
C ASN A 97 10.99 -32.10 -33.21
N ASN A 98 11.01 -32.49 -31.93
CA ASN A 98 12.07 -33.40 -31.48
C ASN A 98 11.68 -34.25 -30.27
N LYS A 99 12.11 -35.50 -30.39
CA LYS A 99 11.83 -36.73 -29.65
C LYS A 99 12.94 -36.97 -28.64
N VAL A 100 12.63 -37.22 -27.36
CA VAL A 100 13.28 -38.16 -26.40
C VAL A 100 12.32 -38.28 -25.19
N VAL A 101 11.52 -39.33 -25.01
CA VAL A 101 11.74 -40.63 -24.32
C VAL A 101 12.06 -40.53 -22.81
N TYR A 102 11.01 -40.80 -22.03
CA TYR A 102 10.80 -41.34 -20.66
C TYR A 102 11.93 -41.41 -19.62
N GLU A 103 11.62 -40.96 -18.39
CA GLU A 103 11.41 -41.87 -17.24
C GLU A 103 10.57 -41.22 -16.12
N ASN A 104 9.56 -41.95 -15.66
CA ASN A 104 8.70 -41.61 -14.52
C ASN A 104 9.36 -42.07 -13.22
N THR A 105 9.29 -41.23 -12.18
CA THR A 105 9.23 -41.72 -10.80
C THR A 105 8.25 -40.87 -10.00
N ASP A 106 7.08 -41.45 -9.72
CA ASP A 106 6.17 -41.03 -8.66
C ASP A 106 6.78 -41.34 -7.30
N ILE A 107 6.96 -40.33 -6.44
CA ILE A 107 6.82 -40.50 -4.98
C ILE A 107 6.08 -39.29 -4.40
N ASN A 108 5.01 -39.63 -3.70
CA ASN A 108 3.99 -38.84 -3.04
C ASN A 108 4.46 -38.34 -1.65
N LYS A 109 4.14 -37.09 -1.27
CA LYS A 109 3.45 -36.68 -0.02
C LYS A 109 3.89 -35.32 0.57
N GLU A 110 2.84 -34.50 0.72
CA GLU A 110 2.52 -33.61 1.84
C GLU A 110 3.38 -32.37 2.17
N ASN A 111 2.63 -31.26 2.23
CA ASN A 111 2.72 -30.11 3.12
C ASN A 111 3.44 -28.84 2.65
N LYS A 112 2.59 -27.79 2.64
CA LYS A 112 2.82 -26.41 3.09
C LYS A 112 3.44 -25.39 2.13
N SER A 113 2.80 -24.23 2.24
CA SER A 113 3.28 -22.88 1.94
C SER A 113 2.91 -22.39 0.55
N SER A 114 1.65 -21.95 0.42
CA SER A 114 1.27 -21.01 -0.62
C SER A 114 2.05 -19.72 -0.38
N ASN A 115 3.07 -19.53 -1.20
CA ASN A 115 3.86 -18.31 -1.32
C ASN A 115 2.94 -17.15 -1.74
N THR A 116 2.78 -16.15 -0.87
CA THR A 116 2.18 -14.84 -1.21
C THR A 116 3.19 -13.71 -1.01
N THR A 117 4.44 -13.94 -1.40
CA THR A 117 5.46 -12.89 -1.54
C THR A 117 5.64 -12.44 -2.99
N GLU A 118 4.95 -13.06 -3.95
CA GLU A 118 5.08 -12.68 -5.35
C GLU A 118 4.35 -11.35 -5.60
N THR A 119 5.15 -10.33 -5.87
CA THR A 119 4.77 -9.03 -6.48
C THR A 119 4.28 -7.91 -5.55
N ILE A 120 4.84 -7.72 -4.36
CA ILE A 120 4.58 -6.45 -3.63
C ILE A 120 5.42 -5.30 -4.18
N ILE A 121 6.67 -5.52 -4.59
CA ILE A 121 7.51 -4.46 -5.17
C ILE A 121 8.49 -5.08 -6.17
N THR A 122 8.28 -4.83 -7.46
CA THR A 122 9.34 -5.03 -8.45
C THR A 122 9.88 -3.64 -8.78
N GLN A 123 10.99 -3.24 -8.16
CA GLN A 123 11.71 -2.05 -8.63
C GLN A 123 12.45 -2.39 -9.93
N LYS A 124 11.72 -2.37 -11.03
CA LYS A 124 12.26 -2.28 -12.37
C LYS A 124 11.51 -1.19 -13.11
N ASN A 125 12.15 -0.02 -13.19
CA ASN A 125 11.76 1.20 -13.92
C ASN A 125 10.74 2.10 -13.21
N ASP A 126 11.18 3.28 -12.72
CA ASP A 126 10.42 4.51 -12.39
C ASP A 126 9.04 4.43 -11.67
N GLU A 127 8.60 3.26 -11.24
CA GLU A 127 7.33 3.07 -10.56
C GLU A 127 7.40 3.59 -9.12
N GLU A 128 6.44 4.45 -8.80
CA GLU A 128 6.28 5.06 -7.49
C GLU A 128 6.03 3.98 -6.42
N VAL A 129 6.80 4.02 -5.33
CA VAL A 129 6.68 3.05 -4.23
C VAL A 129 5.35 3.28 -3.50
N ASP A 130 4.48 2.28 -3.54
CA ASP A 130 3.19 2.30 -2.84
C ASP A 130 3.37 1.97 -1.35
N TYR A 131 3.69 2.99 -0.56
CA TYR A 131 3.88 2.85 0.89
C TYR A 131 2.62 2.36 1.62
N ALA A 132 1.42 2.58 1.08
CA ALA A 132 0.19 2.10 1.72
C ALA A 132 0.15 0.57 1.74
N LYS A 133 0.52 -0.09 0.64
CA LYS A 133 0.63 -1.56 0.57
C LYS A 133 1.70 -2.09 1.53
N ILE A 134 2.83 -1.40 1.64
CA ILE A 134 3.92 -1.78 2.55
C ILE A 134 3.46 -1.70 4.00
N ILE A 135 2.76 -0.63 4.37
CA ILE A 135 2.24 -0.44 5.73
C ILE A 135 1.21 -1.53 6.07
N ILE A 136 0.27 -1.81 5.16
CA ILE A 136 -0.71 -2.89 5.34
C ILE A 136 0.02 -4.22 5.57
N TYR A 137 1.00 -4.54 4.72
CA TYR A 137 1.80 -5.75 4.86
C TYR A 137 2.49 -5.84 6.24
N PHE A 138 3.07 -4.75 6.75
CA PHE A 138 3.70 -4.77 8.08
C PHE A 138 2.70 -4.84 9.24
N VAL A 139 1.52 -4.25 9.11
CA VAL A 139 0.46 -4.36 10.13
C VAL A 139 -0.06 -5.81 10.20
N GLU A 140 -0.25 -6.46 9.05
CA GLU A 140 -0.65 -7.87 8.98
C GLU A 140 0.46 -8.80 9.47
N ASN A 141 1.72 -8.46 9.20
CA ASN A 141 2.90 -9.24 9.55
C ASN A 141 3.75 -8.56 10.63
N ASN A 142 3.11 -8.22 11.76
CA ASN A 142 3.70 -7.40 12.82
C ASN A 142 4.77 -8.12 13.65
N ASN A 143 5.88 -8.46 13.00
CA ASN A 143 7.03 -9.17 13.55
C ASN A 143 8.31 -8.55 12.96
N ILE A 144 9.26 -8.25 13.84
CA ILE A 144 10.58 -7.70 13.47
C ILE A 144 11.31 -8.56 12.43
N LYS A 145 11.18 -9.89 12.49
CA LYS A 145 11.81 -10.80 11.52
C LYS A 145 11.29 -10.54 10.11
N THR A 146 9.96 -10.53 9.94
CA THR A 146 9.33 -10.29 8.65
C THR A 146 9.66 -8.91 8.10
N MET A 147 9.76 -7.91 8.97
CA MET A 147 10.19 -6.57 8.60
C MET A 147 11.65 -6.54 8.10
N ILE A 148 12.57 -7.20 8.81
CA ILE A 148 13.98 -7.31 8.37
C ILE A 148 14.08 -8.01 7.03
N ASP A 149 13.43 -9.17 6.89
CA ASP A 149 13.43 -9.95 5.65
C ASP A 149 12.88 -9.11 4.49
N PHE A 150 11.83 -8.32 4.72
CA PHE A 150 11.28 -7.43 3.71
C PHE A 150 12.26 -6.30 3.35
N LEU A 151 12.85 -5.62 4.33
CA LEU A 151 13.80 -4.53 4.08
C LEU A 151 15.08 -5.02 3.38
N ASP A 152 15.55 -6.23 3.67
CA ASP A 152 16.74 -6.80 3.02
C ASP A 152 16.49 -7.20 1.56
N ASN A 153 15.24 -7.54 1.21
CA ASN A 153 14.87 -7.95 -0.15
C ASN A 153 14.34 -6.79 -1.03
N ASN A 154 14.05 -5.63 -0.44
CA ASN A 154 13.49 -4.48 -1.15
C ASN A 154 14.34 -3.23 -0.92
N ASP A 155 14.66 -2.50 -1.98
CA ASP A 155 15.39 -1.24 -1.89
C ASP A 155 14.43 -0.08 -1.53
N ILE A 156 14.03 -0.06 -0.26
CA ILE A 156 13.10 0.93 0.29
C ILE A 156 13.88 1.97 1.08
N ASP A 157 13.56 3.24 0.83
CA ASP A 157 13.98 4.32 1.69
C ASP A 157 13.29 4.23 3.06
N ILE A 158 14.06 3.79 4.05
CA ILE A 158 13.61 3.60 5.44
C ILE A 158 13.11 4.91 6.05
N HIS A 159 13.68 6.06 5.67
CA HIS A 159 13.24 7.35 6.19
C HIS A 159 11.84 7.70 5.69
N THR A 160 11.64 7.62 4.37
CA THR A 160 10.33 7.87 3.76
C THR A 160 9.27 6.90 4.30
N LEU A 161 9.62 5.61 4.44
CA LEU A 161 8.74 4.61 5.05
C LEU A 161 8.37 4.98 6.51
N TYR A 162 9.35 5.40 7.30
CA TYR A 162 9.15 5.79 8.70
C TYR A 162 8.21 7.00 8.82
N ASP A 163 8.39 8.02 7.99
CA ASP A 163 7.52 9.21 7.98
C ASP A 163 6.07 8.84 7.61
N ASN A 164 5.88 7.95 6.62
CA ASN A 164 4.55 7.45 6.27
C ASN A 164 3.90 6.66 7.42
N ILE A 165 4.67 5.86 8.16
CA ILE A 165 4.17 5.13 9.33
C ILE A 165 3.77 6.10 10.44
N LEU A 166 4.58 7.12 10.72
CA LEU A 166 4.26 8.14 11.73
C LEU A 166 3.00 8.93 11.37
N TYR A 167 2.84 9.29 10.10
CA TYR A 167 1.62 9.93 9.61
C TYR A 167 0.40 9.05 9.88
N ASN A 168 0.43 7.79 9.42
CA ASN A 168 -0.67 6.84 9.62
C ASN A 168 -0.93 6.55 11.11
N LEU A 169 0.12 6.44 11.93
CA LEU A 169 0.00 6.29 13.38
C LEU A 169 -0.78 7.47 13.97
N SER A 170 -0.45 8.68 13.55
CA SER A 170 -1.11 9.88 14.06
C SER A 170 -2.59 9.96 13.68
N GLU A 171 -2.94 9.58 12.45
CA GLU A 171 -4.34 9.55 12.01
C GLU A 171 -5.13 8.46 12.75
N ASN A 172 -4.56 7.27 12.94
CA ASN A 172 -5.22 6.20 13.69
C ASN A 172 -5.45 6.58 15.17
N ILE A 173 -4.51 7.29 15.80
CA ILE A 173 -4.67 7.80 17.17
C ILE A 173 -5.82 8.82 17.22
N LYS A 174 -5.86 9.79 16.29
CA LYS A 174 -6.93 10.80 16.23
C LYS A 174 -8.30 10.17 15.99
N SER A 175 -8.36 9.10 15.20
CA SER A 175 -9.59 8.36 14.90
C SER A 175 -9.99 7.35 15.99
N GLY A 176 -9.18 7.17 17.04
CA GLY A 176 -9.49 6.23 18.13
C GLY A 176 -9.26 4.75 17.81
N TYR A 177 -8.50 4.44 16.75
CA TYR A 177 -8.17 3.07 16.36
C TYR A 177 -6.96 2.54 17.16
N THR A 178 -7.20 2.18 18.42
CA THR A 178 -6.13 1.80 19.38
C THR A 178 -5.26 0.64 18.91
N GLU A 179 -5.85 -0.46 18.43
CA GLU A 179 -5.08 -1.66 18.06
C GLU A 179 -4.21 -1.44 16.82
N ALA A 180 -4.75 -0.76 15.80
CA ALA A 180 -3.98 -0.36 14.62
C ALA A 180 -2.85 0.60 14.99
N SER A 181 -3.12 1.56 15.89
CA SER A 181 -2.12 2.51 16.37
C SER A 181 -0.99 1.82 17.12
N LYS A 182 -1.28 0.85 18.00
CA LYS A 182 -0.25 0.06 18.68
C LYS A 182 0.59 -0.76 17.70
N ALA A 183 -0.04 -1.33 16.67
CA ALA A 183 0.67 -2.07 15.64
C ALA A 183 1.66 -1.16 14.88
N LEU A 184 1.20 0.02 14.47
CA LEU A 184 2.04 1.03 13.80
C LEU A 184 3.14 1.57 14.72
N ALA A 185 2.86 1.77 16.02
CA ALA A 185 3.85 2.21 16.99
C ALA A 185 4.97 1.18 17.18
N ARG A 186 4.65 -0.12 17.18
CA ARG A 186 5.64 -1.20 17.20
C ARG A 186 6.56 -1.14 15.98
N ILE A 187 5.98 -0.98 14.78
CA ILE A 187 6.75 -0.88 13.52
C ILE A 187 7.63 0.38 13.55
N ALA A 188 7.06 1.53 13.92
CA ALA A 188 7.78 2.80 14.07
C ALA A 188 8.95 2.68 15.05
N TYR A 189 8.72 2.03 16.20
CA TYR A 189 9.76 1.79 17.19
C TYR A 189 10.94 1.02 16.58
N TYR A 190 10.68 -0.06 15.85
CA TYR A 190 11.77 -0.79 15.18
C TYR A 190 12.49 0.08 14.15
N LEU A 191 11.76 0.76 13.27
CA LEU A 191 12.37 1.61 12.24
C LEU A 191 13.21 2.75 12.83
N LYS A 192 12.79 3.35 13.95
CA LYS A 192 13.56 4.36 14.69
C LYS A 192 14.97 3.86 15.04
N TYR A 193 15.07 2.62 15.54
CA TYR A 193 16.39 2.01 15.81
C TYR A 193 17.14 1.62 14.54
N GLY A 194 16.41 1.16 13.51
CA GLY A 194 16.98 0.86 12.20
C GLY A 194 17.62 2.08 11.54
N ILE A 195 17.00 3.25 11.65
CA ILE A 195 17.52 4.53 11.18
C ILE A 195 18.74 4.96 12.00
N GLY A 196 18.65 4.91 13.34
CA GLY A 196 19.72 5.41 14.21
C GLY A 196 20.97 4.52 14.25
N GLN A 197 20.82 3.20 14.17
CA GLN A 197 21.92 2.24 14.37
C GLN A 197 22.15 1.30 13.17
N GLY A 198 21.37 1.46 12.10
CA GLY A 198 21.43 0.63 10.90
C GLY A 198 20.75 -0.73 11.03
N ARG A 199 20.64 -1.43 9.90
CA ARG A 199 19.96 -2.73 9.78
C ARG A 199 20.58 -3.84 10.65
N GLY A 200 21.90 -3.78 10.89
CA GLY A 200 22.60 -4.73 11.75
C GLY A 200 22.07 -4.72 13.19
N PHE A 201 21.58 -3.56 13.68
CA PHE A 201 20.97 -3.48 14.99
C PHE A 201 19.61 -4.18 15.04
N LEU A 202 18.78 -4.06 14.00
CA LEU A 202 17.49 -4.76 13.93
C LEU A 202 17.67 -6.28 14.05
N LYS A 203 18.69 -6.84 13.40
CA LYS A 203 19.04 -8.27 13.51
C LYS A 203 19.44 -8.66 14.94
N LYS A 204 20.21 -7.82 15.63
CA LYS A 204 20.54 -8.03 17.05
C LYS A 204 19.31 -7.96 17.94
N LEU A 205 18.38 -7.04 17.64
CA LEU A 205 17.11 -6.90 18.34
C LEU A 205 16.21 -8.13 18.13
N GLU A 206 16.11 -8.66 16.90
CA GLU A 206 15.39 -9.92 16.62
C GLU A 206 15.97 -11.08 17.44
N LEU A 207 17.30 -11.21 17.48
CA LEU A 207 17.97 -12.25 18.23
C LEU A 207 17.71 -12.13 19.74
N SER A 208 17.73 -10.91 20.29
CA SER A 208 17.46 -10.69 21.72
C SER A 208 16.00 -10.99 22.09
N MET A 209 15.05 -10.74 21.18
CA MET A 209 13.63 -11.07 21.37
C MET A 209 13.33 -12.58 21.42
N ARG A 210 14.30 -13.46 21.11
CA ARG A 210 14.16 -14.91 21.35
C ARG A 210 14.18 -15.25 22.84
N ASN A 211 14.80 -14.40 23.65
CA ASN A 211 14.70 -14.50 25.10
C ASN A 211 13.41 -13.84 25.59
N LYS A 212 12.55 -14.63 26.25
CA LYS A 212 11.24 -14.18 26.74
C LYS A 212 11.31 -12.91 27.61
N LYS A 213 12.30 -12.82 28.48
CA LYS A 213 12.43 -11.69 29.43
C LYS A 213 12.81 -10.39 28.71
N TYR A 214 13.69 -10.48 27.71
CA TYR A 214 14.04 -9.34 26.86
C TYR A 214 12.89 -8.94 25.95
N LYS A 215 12.16 -9.92 25.39
CA LYS A 215 10.96 -9.66 24.60
C LYS A 215 9.93 -8.87 25.40
N GLU A 216 9.63 -9.30 26.62
CA GLU A 216 8.70 -8.59 27.52
C GLU A 216 9.19 -7.16 27.85
N SER A 217 10.50 -6.96 28.00
CA SER A 217 11.07 -5.62 28.19
C SER A 217 10.86 -4.74 26.96
N ILE A 218 11.12 -5.26 25.76
CA ILE A 218 10.96 -4.52 24.50
C ILE A 218 9.49 -4.17 24.25
N GLU A 219 8.55 -5.08 24.53
CA GLU A 219 7.12 -4.76 24.40
C GLU A 219 6.69 -3.66 25.38
N LYS A 220 7.25 -3.62 26.60
CA LYS A 220 7.01 -2.49 27.52
C LYS A 220 7.58 -1.19 26.99
N ASP A 221 8.77 -1.21 26.40
CA ASP A 221 9.36 -0.01 25.81
C ASP A 221 8.55 0.49 24.61
N ILE A 222 7.94 -0.42 23.83
CA ILE A 222 7.00 -0.09 22.75
C ILE A 222 5.73 0.53 23.33
N ASP A 223 5.16 -0.01 24.41
CA ASP A 223 3.98 0.56 25.06
C ASP A 223 4.26 1.97 25.63
N ILE A 224 5.42 2.18 26.24
CA ILE A 224 5.86 3.49 26.71
C ILE A 224 5.96 4.46 25.53
N TYR A 225 6.64 4.05 24.46
CA TYR A 225 6.77 4.86 23.24
C TYR A 225 5.39 5.20 22.63
N TYR A 226 4.47 4.25 22.59
CA TYR A 226 3.10 4.49 22.12
C TYR A 226 2.39 5.56 22.96
N ASN A 227 2.45 5.45 24.29
CA ASN A 227 1.81 6.42 25.19
C ASN A 227 2.42 7.81 25.05
N GLU A 228 3.75 7.92 24.94
CA GLU A 228 4.42 9.20 24.67
C GLU A 228 3.92 9.84 23.36
N VAL A 229 3.76 9.05 22.31
CA VAL A 229 3.25 9.52 21.01
C VAL A 229 1.79 9.97 21.12
N VAL A 230 0.95 9.20 21.83
CA VAL A 230 -0.45 9.56 22.09
C VAL A 230 -0.54 10.87 22.85
N ASP A 231 0.23 11.03 23.92
CA ASP A 231 0.26 12.25 24.72
C ASP A 231 0.66 13.46 23.87
N VAL A 232 1.67 13.32 23.02
CA VAL A 232 2.10 14.41 22.12
C VAL A 232 1.01 14.78 21.12
N ILE A 233 0.30 13.80 20.54
CA ILE A 233 -0.70 14.05 19.49
C ILE A 233 -1.99 14.62 20.08
N ILE A 234 -2.46 14.07 21.20
CA ILE A 234 -3.71 14.49 21.83
C ILE A 234 -3.53 15.85 22.51
N ASN A 235 -2.43 16.06 23.25
CA ASN A 235 -2.25 17.30 24.01
C ASN A 235 -1.92 18.51 23.10
N LYS A 236 -1.24 18.30 21.95
CA LYS A 236 -1.04 19.36 20.95
C LYS A 236 -2.32 19.84 20.26
N LYS A 237 -3.45 19.16 20.45
CA LYS A 237 -4.74 19.60 19.89
C LYS A 237 -5.37 20.76 20.70
N TYR A 238 -4.81 21.07 21.88
CA TYR A 238 -5.38 22.04 22.83
C TYR A 238 -4.50 23.28 23.06
N GLU A 239 -3.44 23.46 22.29
CA GLU A 239 -2.66 24.71 22.20
C GLU A 239 -3.02 25.48 20.92
#